data_AF-A0A096B5U1-F1
#
_entry.id   AF-A0A096B5U1-F1
#
_cell.length_a   1.000
_cell.length_b   1.000
_cell.length_c   1.000
_cell.angle_alpha   90.00
_cell.angle_beta   90.00
_cell.angle_gamma   90.00
#
_symmetry.space_group_name_H-M   'P 1'
#
loop_
_entity.id
_entity.type
_entity.pdbx_description
1 polymer ?
#
loop_
_entity_poly.entity_id
_entity_poly.type
_entity_poly.pdbx_seq_one_letter_code
_entity_poly.pdbx_strand_id
1 'polypeptide(L)'
;MLQLSLRPGEYLTIHGDIVVQLAQLSGSRAFLRVEADRSIPIVRGKVLERSGAPRPECLASLPRSRARKGRDAVYHWSAERERAVRTMEQLLERMEAGDSREEAQALRAQLEHLLPTVWEEELSGQIQALFRSKTAQDV
;
A
#
# COMPACT_ATOMS: atom_id res chain seq x y z
N MET A 1 9.37 22.89 2.21
CA MET A 1 8.41 21.77 2.37
C MET A 1 9.17 20.57 2.90
N LEU A 2 8.73 19.97 4.00
CA LEU A 2 9.33 18.75 4.57
C LEU A 2 8.71 17.51 3.91
N GLN A 3 9.53 16.53 3.54
CA GLN A 3 9.07 15.25 2.98
C GLN A 3 9.48 14.11 3.90
N LEU A 4 8.52 13.25 4.24
CA LEU A 4 8.69 12.08 5.10
C LEU A 4 8.17 10.84 4.37
N SER A 5 8.76 9.69 4.67
CA SER A 5 8.29 8.38 4.21
C SER A 5 7.67 7.64 5.39
N LEU A 6 6.48 7.06 5.20
CA LEU A 6 5.75 6.32 6.22
C LEU A 6 5.34 4.95 5.68
N ARG A 7 5.44 3.92 6.52
CA ARG A 7 4.81 2.61 6.32
C ARG A 7 3.39 2.60 6.90
N PRO A 8 2.49 1.74 6.41
CA PRO A 8 1.18 1.56 7.05
C PRO A 8 1.32 1.26 8.55
N GLY A 9 0.55 1.97 9.37
CA GLY A 9 0.62 1.93 10.83
C GLY A 9 1.50 3.04 11.45
N GLU A 10 2.48 3.55 10.72
CA GLU A 10 3.32 4.67 11.17
C GLU A 10 2.56 6.00 11.15
N TYR A 11 3.03 6.95 11.96
CA TYR A 11 2.42 8.26 12.13
C TYR A 11 3.47 9.35 12.28
N LEU A 12 3.04 10.59 12.06
CA LEU A 12 3.78 11.80 12.39
C LEU A 12 2.92 12.71 13.25
N THR A 13 3.56 13.62 13.97
CA THR A 13 2.90 14.65 14.76
C THR A 13 3.31 16.03 14.27
N ILE A 14 2.35 16.93 14.10
CA ILE A 14 2.58 18.34 13.81
C ILE A 14 2.23 19.11 15.08
N HIS A 15 3.15 19.96 15.55
CA HIS A 15 2.96 20.76 16.78
C HIS A 15 2.69 19.96 18.08
N GLY A 16 2.82 18.63 18.04
CA GLY A 16 2.65 17.75 19.19
C GLY A 16 1.21 17.31 19.47
N ASP A 17 0.23 17.98 18.87
CA ASP A 17 -1.21 17.78 19.11
C ASP A 17 -2.00 17.36 17.85
N ILE A 18 -1.44 17.59 16.65
CA ILE A 18 -2.02 17.09 15.39
C ILE A 18 -1.33 15.78 15.02
N VAL A 19 -2.06 14.66 15.06
CA VAL A 19 -1.54 13.33 14.72
C VAL A 19 -2.02 12.93 13.33
N VAL A 20 -1.10 12.56 12.45
CA VAL A 20 -1.40 12.03 11.11
C VAL A 20 -0.85 10.62 10.99
N GLN A 21 -1.74 9.64 10.89
CA GLN A 21 -1.38 8.22 10.71
C GLN A 21 -1.65 7.75 9.28
N LEU A 22 -0.70 7.02 8.70
CA LEU A 22 -0.92 6.29 7.45
C LEU A 22 -1.64 4.96 7.77
N ALA A 23 -2.95 4.90 7.50
CA ALA A 23 -3.74 3.70 7.79
C ALA A 23 -3.53 2.61 6.73
N GLN A 24 -3.55 2.97 5.45
CA GLN A 24 -3.47 2.01 4.37
C GLN A 24 -2.95 2.67 3.08
N LEU A 25 -2.26 1.89 2.25
CA LEU A 25 -1.96 2.21 0.85
C LEU A 25 -2.78 1.28 -0.04
N SER A 26 -3.45 1.83 -1.06
CA SER A 26 -4.18 1.05 -2.07
C SER A 26 -4.01 1.71 -3.43
N GLY A 27 -3.24 1.06 -4.32
CA GLY A 27 -2.88 1.61 -5.62
C GLY A 27 -2.22 2.98 -5.48
N SER A 28 -2.78 4.00 -6.15
CA SER A 28 -2.31 5.38 -6.08
C SER A 28 -2.90 6.21 -4.93
N ARG A 29 -3.62 5.58 -3.98
CA ARG A 29 -4.29 6.26 -2.87
C ARG A 29 -3.65 5.90 -1.54
N ALA A 30 -3.41 6.93 -0.73
CA ALA A 30 -3.10 6.79 0.68
C ALA A 30 -4.34 7.13 1.51
N PHE A 31 -4.63 6.30 2.50
CA PHE A 31 -5.66 6.53 3.49
C PHE A 31 -5.01 7.08 4.76
N LEU A 32 -5.28 8.34 5.05
CA LEU A 32 -4.74 9.03 6.22
C LEU A 32 -5.83 9.13 7.30
N ARG A 33 -5.45 8.95 8.56
CA ARG A 33 -6.25 9.28 9.73
C ARG A 33 -5.63 10.52 10.37
N VAL A 34 -6.43 11.54 10.58
CA VAL A 34 -5.97 12.82 11.15
C VAL A 34 -6.76 13.06 12.42
N GLU A 35 -6.06 13.20 13.53
CA GLU A 35 -6.59 13.62 14.82
C GLU A 35 -6.04 15.01 15.12
N ALA A 36 -6.91 15.95 15.46
CA ALA A 36 -6.56 17.30 15.87
C ALA A 36 -7.69 17.88 16.71
N ASP A 37 -7.41 18.94 17.47
CA ASP A 37 -8.47 19.70 18.15
C ASP A 37 -9.50 20.24 17.15
N ARG A 38 -10.78 20.28 17.55
CA ARG A 38 -11.89 20.69 16.67
C ARG A 38 -11.84 22.16 16.25
N SER A 39 -11.08 22.99 16.95
CA SER A 39 -10.78 24.37 16.53
C SER A 39 -9.93 24.43 15.25
N ILE A 40 -9.24 23.35 14.90
CA ILE A 40 -8.39 23.25 13.71
C ILE A 40 -9.17 22.55 12.57
N PRO A 41 -9.57 23.26 11.51
CA PRO A 41 -10.37 22.67 10.44
C PRO A 41 -9.55 21.73 9.56
N ILE A 42 -10.00 20.48 9.43
CA ILE A 42 -9.43 19.48 8.51
C ILE A 42 -10.31 19.41 7.26
N VAL A 43 -9.84 19.97 6.15
CA VAL A 43 -10.60 20.03 4.88
C VAL A 43 -9.81 19.47 3.71
N ARG A 44 -10.51 18.83 2.76
CA ARG A 44 -9.87 18.42 1.49
C ARG A 44 -9.56 19.65 0.65
N GLY A 45 -8.41 19.65 -0.04
CA GLY A 45 -8.00 20.78 -0.89
C GLY A 45 -9.07 21.20 -1.91
N LYS A 46 -9.74 20.23 -2.57
CA LYS A 46 -10.84 20.53 -3.51
C LYS A 46 -12.04 21.22 -2.85
N VAL A 47 -12.29 20.97 -1.56
CA VAL A 47 -13.36 21.65 -0.80
C VAL A 47 -12.91 23.06 -0.45
N LEU A 48 -11.68 23.22 0.03
CA LEU A 48 -11.08 24.52 0.36
C LEU A 48 -11.08 25.48 -0.84
N GLU A 49 -10.64 25.01 -2.00
CA GLU A 49 -10.60 25.80 -3.24
C GLU A 49 -12.01 26.19 -3.72
N ARG A 50 -13.02 25.33 -3.51
CA ARG A 50 -14.42 25.63 -3.86
C ARG A 50 -15.03 26.71 -2.98
N SER A 51 -14.62 26.79 -1.72
CA SER A 51 -15.04 27.87 -0.81
C SER A 51 -14.35 29.21 -1.09
N GLY A 52 -13.55 29.31 -2.16
CA GLY A 52 -12.91 30.57 -2.59
C GLY A 52 -11.53 30.80 -1.98
N ALA A 53 -11.03 29.89 -1.14
CA ALA A 53 -9.66 29.99 -0.63
C ALA A 53 -8.66 29.62 -1.74
N PRO A 54 -7.55 30.36 -1.88
CA PRO A 54 -6.55 30.07 -2.89
C PRO A 54 -5.86 28.74 -2.61
N ARG A 55 -5.45 28.06 -3.68
CA ARG A 55 -4.59 26.87 -3.59
C ARG A 55 -3.26 27.26 -2.92
N PRO A 56 -2.80 26.54 -1.88
CA PRO A 56 -1.53 26.87 -1.22
C PRO A 56 -0.35 26.85 -2.20
N GLU A 57 0.45 27.93 -2.21
CA GLU A 57 1.56 28.13 -3.16
C GLU A 57 2.67 27.08 -3.02
N CYS A 58 2.85 26.52 -1.83
CA CYS A 58 3.87 25.51 -1.57
C CYS A 58 3.58 24.14 -2.21
N LEU A 59 2.37 23.93 -2.78
CA LEU A 59 2.00 22.68 -3.43
C LEU A 59 2.66 22.56 -4.80
N ALA A 60 3.61 21.63 -4.91
CA ALA A 60 4.21 21.29 -6.19
C ALA A 60 3.16 20.76 -7.18
N SER A 61 3.22 21.25 -8.42
CA SER A 61 2.54 20.62 -9.56
C SER A 61 3.23 19.31 -9.88
N LEU A 62 2.80 18.22 -9.24
CA LEU A 62 3.32 16.90 -9.57
C LEU A 62 2.98 16.59 -11.04
N PRO A 63 3.93 16.05 -11.82
CA PRO A 63 3.63 15.62 -13.17
C PRO A 63 2.43 14.69 -13.11
N ARG A 64 1.41 14.95 -13.95
CA ARG A 64 0.28 14.03 -14.09
C ARG A 64 0.89 12.66 -14.33
N SER A 65 0.76 11.76 -13.36
CA SER A 65 1.11 10.36 -13.58
C SER A 65 0.28 9.94 -14.78
N ARG A 66 0.91 9.89 -15.96
CA ARG A 66 0.37 9.15 -17.07
C ARG A 66 0.29 7.77 -16.45
N ALA A 67 -0.92 7.31 -16.15
CA ALA A 67 -1.15 5.94 -15.77
C ALA A 67 -0.53 5.12 -16.88
N ARG A 68 0.74 4.73 -16.72
CA ARG A 68 1.43 3.84 -17.63
C ARG A 68 0.71 2.54 -17.36
N LYS A 69 -0.32 2.29 -18.18
CA LYS A 69 -0.96 0.97 -18.30
C LYS A 69 0.20 -0.02 -18.44
N GLY A 70 0.53 -0.72 -17.35
CA GLY A 70 1.28 -1.95 -17.40
C GLY A 70 2.80 -1.93 -17.26
N ARG A 71 3.47 -0.94 -16.63
CA ARG A 71 4.93 -1.11 -16.35
C ARG A 71 5.43 -0.90 -14.93
N ASP A 72 4.76 -0.09 -14.11
CA ASP A 72 5.16 0.14 -12.70
C ASP A 72 3.97 0.00 -11.75
N ALA A 73 3.13 -1.02 -11.96
CA ALA A 73 2.20 -1.43 -10.93
C ALA A 73 3.03 -2.09 -9.82
N VAL A 74 3.61 -1.28 -8.93
CA VAL A 74 4.11 -1.77 -7.65
C VAL A 74 2.89 -2.35 -6.94
N TYR A 75 2.72 -3.66 -7.08
CA TYR A 75 1.63 -4.40 -6.49
C TYR A 75 1.87 -4.46 -4.98
N HIS A 76 1.38 -3.44 -4.27
CA HIS A 76 1.34 -3.49 -2.82
C HIS A 76 0.36 -4.60 -2.39
N TRP A 77 0.85 -5.56 -1.60
CA TRP A 77 0.00 -6.57 -0.96
C TRP A 77 -1.00 -5.87 -0.04
N SER A 78 -2.27 -5.83 -0.45
CA SER A 78 -3.32 -5.13 0.28
C SER A 78 -4.01 -6.07 1.27
N ALA A 79 -4.57 -5.53 2.35
CA ALA A 79 -5.35 -6.31 3.30
C ALA A 79 -6.58 -6.99 2.66
N GLU A 80 -7.09 -6.45 1.55
CA GLU A 80 -8.17 -7.06 0.77
C GLU A 80 -7.69 -8.29 -0.01
N ARG A 81 -6.47 -8.23 -0.58
CA ARG A 81 -5.82 -9.38 -1.23
C ARG A 81 -5.52 -10.49 -0.22
N GLU A 82 -5.00 -10.15 0.96
CA GLU A 82 -4.79 -11.09 2.07
C GLU A 82 -6.10 -11.83 2.46
N ARG A 83 -7.21 -11.09 2.59
CA ARG A 83 -8.52 -11.70 2.90
C ARG A 83 -9.04 -12.58 1.76
N ALA A 84 -8.84 -12.16 0.51
CA ALA A 84 -9.23 -12.96 -0.64
C ALA A 84 -8.47 -14.29 -0.66
N VAL A 85 -7.15 -14.28 -0.42
CA VAL A 85 -6.32 -15.49 -0.32
C VAL A 85 -6.84 -16.42 0.78
N ARG A 86 -7.07 -15.93 1.99
CA ARG A 86 -7.62 -16.75 3.09
C ARG A 86 -8.98 -17.37 2.78
N THR A 87 -9.84 -16.60 2.09
CA THR A 87 -11.16 -17.11 1.66
C THR A 87 -11.01 -18.23 0.64
N MET A 88 -10.04 -18.11 -0.27
CA MET A 88 -9.75 -19.12 -1.29
C MET A 88 -9.15 -20.39 -0.67
N GLU A 89 -8.26 -20.26 0.31
CA GLU A 89 -7.72 -21.39 1.08
C GLU A 89 -8.83 -22.17 1.79
N GLN A 90 -9.77 -21.49 2.44
CA GLN A 90 -10.91 -22.14 3.11
C GLN A 90 -11.85 -22.85 2.13
N LEU A 91 -12.05 -22.30 0.93
CA LEU A 91 -12.84 -22.96 -0.12
C LEU A 91 -12.15 -24.23 -0.61
N LEU A 92 -10.82 -24.18 -0.78
CA LEU A 92 -10.01 -25.33 -1.15
C LEU A 92 -10.07 -26.44 -0.08
N GLU A 93 -9.90 -26.11 1.20
CA GLU A 93 -10.02 -27.08 2.29
C GLU A 93 -11.39 -27.76 2.32
N ARG A 94 -12.47 -27.00 2.07
CA ARG A 94 -13.82 -27.55 1.96
C ARG A 94 -14.00 -28.47 0.75
N MET A 95 -13.36 -28.15 -0.37
CA MET A 95 -13.38 -29.00 -1.57
C MET A 95 -12.56 -30.28 -1.38
N GLU A 96 -11.45 -30.23 -0.63
CA GLU A 96 -10.64 -31.40 -0.27
C GLU A 96 -11.31 -32.30 0.76
N ALA A 97 -12.12 -31.73 1.65
CA ALA A 97 -12.94 -32.48 2.60
C ALA A 97 -14.15 -33.15 1.95
N GLY A 98 -14.60 -32.65 0.80
CA GLY A 98 -15.54 -33.33 -0.09
C GLY A 98 -14.81 -34.25 -1.06
N ASP A 99 -15.54 -35.11 -1.78
CA ASP A 99 -14.99 -36.03 -2.81
C ASP A 99 -14.41 -35.31 -4.05
N SER A 100 -14.15 -33.99 -3.96
CA SER A 100 -13.64 -33.09 -5.01
C SER A 100 -12.13 -32.79 -4.85
N ARG A 101 -11.36 -33.79 -4.42
CA ARG A 101 -9.92 -33.64 -4.15
C ARG A 101 -9.10 -33.23 -5.40
N GLU A 102 -9.48 -33.70 -6.57
CA GLU A 102 -8.82 -33.34 -7.84
C GLU A 102 -9.07 -31.87 -8.22
N GLU A 103 -10.29 -31.36 -8.04
CA GLU A 103 -10.66 -29.98 -8.36
C GLU A 103 -9.95 -28.98 -7.44
N ALA A 104 -9.79 -29.34 -6.16
CA ALA A 104 -9.04 -28.55 -5.20
C ALA A 104 -7.53 -28.51 -5.53
N GLN A 105 -6.93 -29.66 -5.87
CA GLN A 105 -5.53 -29.71 -6.29
C GLN A 105 -5.30 -28.93 -7.60
N ALA A 106 -6.20 -29.05 -8.57
CA ALA A 106 -6.12 -28.30 -9.82
C ALA A 106 -6.18 -26.78 -9.56
N LEU A 107 -7.08 -26.34 -8.69
CA LEU A 107 -7.19 -24.92 -8.34
C LEU A 107 -5.97 -24.42 -7.55
N ARG A 108 -5.42 -25.20 -6.60
CA ARG A 108 -4.16 -24.85 -5.92
C ARG A 108 -3.01 -24.71 -6.90
N ALA A 109 -2.87 -25.66 -7.83
CA ALA A 109 -1.85 -25.56 -8.87
C ALA A 109 -2.04 -24.27 -9.67
N GLN A 110 -3.26 -23.92 -10.12
CA GLN A 110 -3.47 -22.66 -10.82
C GLN A 110 -3.16 -21.42 -9.96
N LEU A 111 -3.38 -21.47 -8.65
CA LEU A 111 -3.05 -20.38 -7.74
C LEU A 111 -1.55 -20.20 -7.52
N GLU A 112 -0.76 -21.27 -7.46
CA GLU A 112 0.70 -21.18 -7.42
C GLU A 112 1.28 -20.47 -8.67
N HIS A 113 0.60 -20.56 -9.82
CA HIS A 113 1.00 -19.86 -11.03
C HIS A 113 0.57 -18.38 -11.06
N LEU A 114 -0.44 -18.01 -10.26
CA LEU A 114 -0.98 -16.65 -10.18
C LEU A 114 -0.39 -15.85 -9.00
N LEU A 115 -0.02 -16.52 -7.92
CA LEU A 115 0.69 -15.95 -6.80
C LEU A 115 2.16 -15.79 -7.21
N PRO A 116 2.69 -14.56 -7.22
CA PRO A 116 4.02 -14.31 -7.74
C PRO A 116 5.08 -14.71 -6.69
N THR A 117 5.30 -16.01 -6.48
CA THR A 117 6.37 -16.57 -5.63
C THR A 117 7.75 -16.07 -6.08
N VAL A 118 7.92 -15.89 -7.40
CA VAL A 118 9.13 -15.34 -8.01
C VAL A 118 9.39 -13.88 -7.60
N TRP A 119 8.34 -13.10 -7.30
CA TRP A 119 8.50 -11.68 -6.95
C TRP A 119 8.88 -11.50 -5.48
N GLU A 120 8.47 -12.39 -4.58
CA GLU A 120 8.92 -12.34 -3.18
C GLU A 120 10.40 -12.72 -3.05
N GLU A 121 10.87 -13.67 -3.86
CA GLU A 121 12.28 -14.04 -3.93
C GLU A 121 13.13 -12.95 -4.58
N GLU A 122 12.65 -12.34 -5.67
CA GLU A 122 13.35 -11.25 -6.36
C GLU A 122 13.36 -9.96 -5.53
N LEU A 123 12.25 -9.63 -4.85
CA LEU A 123 12.17 -8.49 -3.93
C LEU A 123 13.02 -8.73 -2.67
N SER A 124 13.01 -9.95 -2.11
CA SER A 124 13.91 -10.32 -1.00
C SER A 124 15.37 -10.24 -1.40
N GLY A 125 15.71 -10.69 -2.61
CA GLY A 125 17.06 -10.57 -3.18
C GLY A 125 17.49 -9.12 -3.36
N GLN A 126 16.61 -8.27 -3.91
CA GLN A 126 16.87 -6.83 -4.08
C GLN A 126 16.98 -6.10 -2.73
N ILE A 127 16.14 -6.44 -1.76
CA ILE A 127 16.20 -5.89 -0.41
C ILE A 127 17.50 -6.31 0.30
N GLN A 128 17.90 -7.58 0.21
CA GLN A 128 19.18 -8.05 0.75
C GLN A 128 20.38 -7.37 0.08
N ALA A 129 20.34 -7.16 -1.24
CA ALA A 129 21.39 -6.46 -1.97
C ALA A 129 21.49 -4.98 -1.54
N LEU A 130 20.36 -4.31 -1.33
CA LEU A 130 20.29 -2.94 -0.81
C LEU A 130 20.84 -2.81 0.62
N PHE A 131 20.60 -3.80 1.48
CA PHE A 131 21.18 -3.80 2.82
C PHE A 131 22.70 -4.05 2.79
N ARG A 132 23.19 -4.94 1.92
CA ARG A 132 24.64 -5.19 1.77
C ARG A 132 25.40 -3.99 1.21
N SER A 133 24.81 -3.27 0.25
CA SER A 133 25.45 -2.06 -0.32
C SER A 133 25.52 -0.92 0.68
N LYS A 134 24.51 -0.80 1.56
CA LYS A 134 24.50 0.20 2.63
C LYS A 134 25.55 -0.08 3.71
N THR A 135 25.74 -1.35 4.11
CA THR A 135 26.81 -1.73 5.05
C THR A 135 28.23 -1.55 4.49
N ALA A 136 28.39 -1.55 3.17
CA ALA A 136 29.68 -1.32 2.52
C ALA A 136 30.04 0.17 2.31
N GLN A 137 29.07 1.08 2.47
CA GLN A 137 29.28 2.53 2.40
C GLN A 137 29.54 3.16 3.78
N ASP A 138 29.27 2.44 4.86
CA ASP A 138 29.47 2.87 6.25
C ASP A 138 30.81 2.36 6.86
N VAL A 139 31.76 1.89 6.02
CA VAL A 139 33.15 1.54 6.38
C VAL A 139 34.11 2.42 5.60
#